data_AF-A0AAD9MQF3-F1
#
_entry.id   AF-A0AAD9MQF3-F1
#
_cell.length_a   1.000
_cell.length_b   1.000
_cell.length_c   1.000
_cell.angle_alpha   90.00
_cell.angle_beta   90.00
_cell.angle_gamma   90.00
#
_symmetry.space_group_name_H-M   'P 1'
#
loop_
_entity.id
_entity.type
_entity.pdbx_description
1 polymer ?
#
loop_
_entity_poly.entity_id
_entity_poly.type
_entity_poly.pdbx_seq_one_letter_code
_entity_poly.pdbx_strand_id
1 'polypeptide(L)'
;MLVRDQVQVLHAGQTLELSCEFYMEGFDLFDNPIIWKKVQRNEEKNINIMAPVRSIAITKGNRSITDTDIQRTLEFTEDEYTSLRCGSFGGCPPPEMTLYLGKHEITNQFSLDYTSELSGVIGLRLIEHTTIRWSDRFRVTSDHDNV
;
A
#
# COMPACT_ATOMS: atom_id res chain seq x y z
N MET A 1 17.69 -24.31 -6.75
CA MET A 1 18.70 -23.30 -7.10
C MET A 1 18.96 -23.41 -8.59
N LEU A 2 18.59 -22.39 -9.37
CA LEU A 2 18.90 -22.38 -10.80
C LEU A 2 20.34 -21.92 -10.99
N VAL A 3 21.08 -22.63 -11.82
CA VAL A 3 22.43 -22.20 -12.22
C VAL A 3 22.28 -21.19 -13.37
N ARG A 4 23.23 -20.27 -13.50
CA ARG A 4 23.33 -19.39 -14.67
C ARG A 4 23.24 -20.24 -15.94
N ASP A 5 22.40 -19.82 -16.88
CA ASP A 5 22.17 -20.48 -18.18
C ASP A 5 21.51 -21.87 -18.13
N GLN A 6 20.82 -22.21 -17.02
CA GLN A 6 20.02 -23.42 -16.97
C GLN A 6 18.76 -23.30 -17.84
N VAL A 7 18.60 -24.21 -18.81
CA VAL A 7 17.40 -24.34 -19.63
C VAL A 7 16.49 -25.39 -19.01
N GLN A 8 15.24 -25.02 -18.71
CA GLN A 8 14.20 -25.97 -18.35
C GLN A 8 13.13 -26.02 -19.45
N VAL A 9 12.77 -27.23 -19.86
CA VAL A 9 11.72 -27.48 -20.85
C VAL A 9 10.51 -28.02 -20.10
N LEU A 10 9.35 -27.41 -20.32
CA LEU A 10 8.09 -27.77 -19.67
C LEU A 10 7.06 -28.16 -20.72
N HIS A 11 6.15 -29.04 -20.33
CA HIS A 11 4.95 -29.33 -21.10
C HIS A 11 3.85 -28.32 -20.81
N ALA A 12 2.90 -28.21 -21.75
CA ALA A 12 1.74 -27.33 -21.57
C ALA A 12 0.95 -27.70 -20.31
N GLY A 13 0.60 -26.69 -19.51
CA GLY A 13 -0.12 -26.84 -18.24
C GLY A 13 0.77 -27.17 -17.03
N GLN A 14 2.08 -27.40 -17.22
CA GLN A 14 3.00 -27.52 -16.10
C GLN A 14 3.36 -26.15 -15.52
N THR A 15 3.46 -26.09 -14.19
CA THR A 15 3.90 -24.90 -13.47
C THR A 15 5.39 -25.03 -13.16
N LEU A 16 6.14 -23.97 -13.43
CA LEU A 16 7.56 -23.86 -13.11
C LEU A 16 7.73 -22.82 -12.00
N GLU A 17 8.24 -23.27 -10.86
CA GLU A 17 8.59 -22.40 -9.75
C GLU A 17 10.08 -22.07 -9.82
N LEU A 18 10.40 -20.79 -10.04
CA LEU A 18 11.78 -20.30 -10.11
C LEU A 18 12.10 -19.60 -8.79
N SER A 19 12.94 -20.22 -7.96
CA SER A 19 13.46 -19.58 -6.75
C SER A 19 14.73 -18.79 -7.07
N CYS A 20 14.68 -17.49 -6.77
CA CYS A 20 15.82 -16.59 -6.83
C CYS A 20 16.11 -16.07 -5.41
N GLU A 21 17.35 -16.25 -4.96
CA GLU A 21 17.84 -15.69 -3.70
C GLU A 21 18.87 -14.61 -4.04
N PHE A 22 18.69 -13.42 -3.47
CA PHE A 22 19.64 -12.32 -3.64
C PHE A 22 20.24 -11.98 -2.28
N TYR A 23 21.57 -11.90 -2.23
CA TYR A 23 22.27 -11.28 -1.11
C TYR A 23 22.45 -9.80 -1.43
N MET A 24 21.79 -8.95 -0.64
CA MET A 24 21.68 -7.50 -0.88
C MET A 24 22.22 -6.72 0.31
N GLU A 25 23.50 -6.92 0.62
CA GLU A 25 24.18 -6.09 1.62
C GLU A 25 24.52 -4.72 0.98
N GLY A 26 23.91 -3.65 1.50
CA GLY A 26 24.17 -2.27 1.04
C GLY A 26 23.38 -1.82 -0.20
N PHE A 27 22.34 -2.54 -0.62
CA PHE A 27 21.48 -2.15 -1.73
C PHE A 27 20.14 -1.60 -1.21
N ASP A 28 19.80 -0.35 -1.56
CA ASP A 28 18.52 0.26 -1.22
C ASP A 28 17.51 0.04 -2.35
N LEU A 29 16.44 -0.71 -2.06
CA LEU A 29 15.38 -1.06 -3.00
C LEU A 29 14.47 0.13 -3.35
N PHE A 30 14.44 1.17 -2.54
CA PHE A 30 13.68 2.39 -2.82
C PHE A 30 14.41 3.26 -3.83
N ASP A 31 15.73 3.42 -3.67
CA ASP A 31 16.55 4.17 -4.63
C ASP A 31 16.84 3.35 -5.90
N ASN A 32 16.88 2.03 -5.80
CA ASN A 32 17.25 1.12 -6.88
C ASN A 32 16.26 -0.05 -6.98
N PRO A 33 15.04 0.19 -7.51
CA PRO A 33 14.03 -0.87 -7.59
C PRO A 33 14.48 -2.01 -8.50
N ILE A 34 14.30 -3.24 -8.04
CA ILE A 34 14.50 -4.43 -8.87
C ILE A 34 13.36 -4.50 -9.88
N ILE A 35 13.67 -4.20 -11.14
CA ILE A 35 12.72 -4.36 -12.24
C ILE A 35 12.83 -5.78 -12.75
N TRP A 36 11.79 -6.58 -12.50
CA TRP A 36 11.68 -7.87 -13.15
C TRP A 36 11.34 -7.66 -14.62
N LYS A 37 12.03 -8.36 -15.50
CA LYS A 37 11.80 -8.28 -16.94
C LYS A 37 11.53 -9.67 -17.47
N LYS A 38 10.39 -9.85 -18.14
CA LYS A 38 10.13 -11.03 -18.96
C LYS A 38 10.56 -10.72 -20.37
N VAL A 39 11.54 -11.47 -20.88
CA VAL A 39 11.92 -11.45 -22.29
C VAL A 39 11.46 -12.75 -22.93
N GLN A 40 10.60 -12.68 -23.94
CA GLN A 40 10.13 -13.87 -24.67
C GLN A 40 10.10 -13.60 -26.17
N ARG A 41 10.87 -14.41 -26.93
CA ARG A 41 11.11 -14.24 -28.38
C ARG A 41 11.69 -12.85 -28.67
N ASN A 42 10.84 -11.85 -28.90
CA ASN A 42 11.18 -10.45 -29.17
C ASN A 42 10.32 -9.46 -28.35
N GLU A 43 9.57 -9.94 -27.36
CA GLU A 43 8.79 -9.10 -26.46
C GLU A 43 9.53 -8.97 -25.13
N GLU A 44 9.80 -7.74 -24.71
CA GLU A 44 10.28 -7.42 -23.37
C GLU A 44 9.15 -6.73 -22.61
N LYS A 45 8.77 -7.31 -21.46
CA LYS A 45 7.75 -6.74 -20.59
C LYS A 45 8.30 -6.59 -19.18
N ASN A 46 8.30 -5.35 -18.70
CA ASN A 46 8.57 -5.07 -17.29
C ASN A 46 7.43 -5.67 -16.44
N ILE A 47 7.79 -6.54 -15.53
CA ILE A 47 6.96 -7.02 -14.43
C ILE A 47 7.32 -6.11 -13.24
N ASN A 48 7.02 -4.81 -13.35
CA ASN A 48 7.19 -3.93 -12.20
C ASN A 48 5.99 -4.15 -11.28
N ILE A 49 6.22 -4.69 -10.08
CA ILE A 49 5.19 -4.97 -9.07
C ILE A 49 4.91 -3.69 -8.25
N MET A 50 5.27 -2.51 -8.79
CA MET A 50 4.96 -1.23 -8.16
C MET A 50 3.64 -0.69 -8.71
N ALA A 51 2.56 -0.95 -7.96
CA ALA A 51 1.25 -0.38 -8.24
C ALA A 51 1.14 1.01 -7.59
N PRO A 52 0.52 2.00 -8.25
CA PRO A 52 0.35 3.33 -7.66
C PRO A 52 -0.71 3.31 -6.55
N VAL A 53 -0.61 4.27 -5.62
CA VAL A 53 -1.75 4.62 -4.76
C VAL A 53 -2.83 5.22 -5.65
N ARG A 54 -4.03 4.63 -5.60
CA ARG A 54 -5.15 5.05 -6.43
C ARG A 54 -5.91 6.20 -5.79
N SER A 55 -6.11 6.16 -4.48
CA SER A 55 -6.86 7.16 -3.74
C SER A 55 -6.51 7.19 -2.26
N ILE A 56 -6.87 8.31 -1.64
CA ILE A 56 -6.82 8.53 -0.21
C ILE A 56 -8.20 9.04 0.21
N ALA A 57 -8.76 8.44 1.25
CA ALA A 57 -10.04 8.83 1.83
C ALA A 57 -9.87 9.14 3.31
N ILE A 58 -10.72 10.01 3.83
CA ILE A 58 -10.79 10.32 5.26
C ILE A 58 -12.27 10.37 5.63
N THR A 59 -12.66 9.69 6.70
CA THR A 59 -14.04 9.66 7.18
C THR A 59 -14.13 9.94 8.67
N LYS A 60 -15.12 10.76 9.05
CA LYS A 60 -15.51 11.04 10.42
C LYS A 60 -16.64 10.08 10.85
N GLY A 61 -16.52 9.51 12.05
CA GLY A 61 -17.45 8.57 12.67
C GLY A 61 -17.17 7.10 12.33
N ASN A 62 -18.06 6.22 12.78
CA ASN A 62 -17.91 4.75 12.65
C ASN A 62 -18.27 4.21 11.25
N ARG A 63 -18.21 5.05 10.21
CA ARG A 63 -18.51 4.62 8.85
C ARG A 63 -17.35 3.80 8.30
N SER A 64 -17.66 2.71 7.60
CA SER A 64 -16.66 1.97 6.84
C SER A 64 -16.05 2.91 5.80
N ILE A 65 -14.73 2.96 5.74
CA ILE A 65 -14.04 3.77 4.74
C ILE A 65 -14.07 3.05 3.39
N THR A 66 -14.55 3.73 2.38
CA THR A 66 -14.56 3.24 1.00
C THR A 66 -13.74 4.18 0.10
N ASP A 67 -13.28 3.66 -1.02
CA ASP A 67 -12.54 4.42 -2.05
C ASP A 67 -13.33 5.63 -2.60
N THR A 68 -14.66 5.63 -2.43
CA THR A 68 -15.53 6.73 -2.86
C THR A 68 -15.64 7.87 -1.85
N ASP A 69 -15.18 7.69 -0.61
CA ASP A 69 -15.35 8.67 0.48
C ASP A 69 -14.28 9.77 0.46
N ILE A 70 -14.23 10.55 -0.62
CA ILE A 70 -13.25 11.65 -0.78
C ILE A 70 -13.79 12.89 -0.06
N GLN A 71 -13.66 12.94 1.27
CA GLN A 71 -13.82 14.18 2.04
C GLN A 71 -12.47 14.89 2.17
N ARG A 72 -12.41 16.14 1.71
CA ARG A 72 -11.21 16.99 1.80
C ARG A 72 -11.14 17.79 3.09
N THR A 73 -12.29 18.05 3.70
CA THR A 73 -12.43 18.89 4.89
C THR A 73 -13.30 18.17 5.89
N LEU A 74 -12.86 18.13 7.14
CA LEU A 74 -13.61 17.62 8.27
C LEU A 74 -13.73 18.72 9.31
N GLU A 75 -14.92 18.89 9.84
CA GLU A 75 -15.18 19.83 10.94
C GLU A 75 -15.14 19.07 12.26
N PHE A 76 -14.41 19.61 13.24
CA PHE A 76 -14.29 19.06 14.58
C PHE A 76 -14.82 20.07 15.59
N THR A 77 -15.49 19.56 16.62
CA THR A 77 -15.83 20.35 17.80
C THR A 77 -14.69 20.20 18.78
N GLU A 78 -14.25 21.30 19.39
CA GLU A 78 -13.20 21.27 20.42
C GLU A 78 -13.61 20.35 21.59
N ASP A 79 -12.64 19.61 22.10
CA ASP A 79 -12.76 18.69 23.24
C ASP A 79 -13.75 17.52 23.08
N GLU A 80 -14.33 17.34 21.88
CA GLU A 80 -15.22 16.23 21.57
C GLU A 80 -14.45 15.02 21.00
N TYR A 81 -14.66 13.85 21.61
CA TYR A 81 -14.13 12.60 21.08
C TYR A 81 -14.85 12.20 19.80
N THR A 82 -14.07 11.95 18.76
CA THR A 82 -14.57 11.59 17.44
C THR A 82 -13.83 10.36 16.92
N SER A 83 -14.55 9.43 16.30
CA SER A 83 -13.91 8.36 15.53
C SER A 83 -13.44 8.93 14.19
N LEU A 84 -12.17 8.70 13.84
CA LEU A 84 -11.58 9.16 12.60
C LEU A 84 -10.88 7.99 11.91
N ARG A 85 -11.09 7.85 10.61
CA ARG A 85 -10.44 6.85 9.76
C ARG A 85 -9.81 7.53 8.57
N CYS A 86 -8.59 7.15 8.25
CA CYS A 86 -7.85 7.59 7.08
C CYS A 86 -7.39 6.34 6.33
N GLY A 87 -7.67 6.26 5.03
CA GLY A 87 -7.44 5.07 4.22
C GLY A 87 -6.68 5.41 2.96
N SER A 88 -5.70 4.60 2.61
CA SER A 88 -5.04 4.58 1.32
C SER A 88 -5.41 3.31 0.59
N PHE A 89 -5.85 3.43 -0.67
CA PHE A 89 -6.25 2.32 -1.52
C PHE A 89 -5.31 2.18 -2.71
N GLY A 90 -4.82 0.97 -2.95
CA GLY A 90 -3.75 0.71 -3.91
C GLY A 90 -2.37 0.90 -3.28
N GLY A 91 -1.36 1.02 -4.14
CA GLY A 91 0.04 0.92 -3.73
C GLY A 91 0.49 -0.53 -3.65
N CYS A 92 1.57 -0.91 -4.31
CA CYS A 92 2.28 -2.15 -4.01
C CYS A 92 3.77 -1.83 -3.99
N PRO A 93 4.50 -2.00 -2.87
CA PRO A 93 4.01 -2.44 -1.55
C PRO A 93 2.96 -1.48 -0.93
N PRO A 94 2.26 -1.88 0.15
CA PRO A 94 1.41 -0.99 0.92
C PRO A 94 2.15 0.30 1.29
N PRO A 95 1.55 1.48 1.09
CA PRO A 95 2.20 2.75 1.39
C PRO A 95 2.28 2.98 2.90
N GLU A 96 3.33 3.67 3.34
CA GLU A 96 3.41 4.19 4.69
C GLU A 96 2.52 5.45 4.82
N MET A 97 1.68 5.48 5.85
CA MET A 97 0.80 6.62 6.13
C MET A 97 1.28 7.38 7.36
N THR A 98 1.51 8.68 7.21
CA THR A 98 1.84 9.61 8.30
C THR A 98 0.74 10.66 8.40
N LEU A 99 0.21 10.90 9.60
CA LEU A 99 -0.90 11.82 9.83
C LEU A 99 -0.42 13.09 10.53
N TYR A 100 -0.82 14.24 10.00
CA TYR A 100 -0.48 15.54 10.55
C TYR A 100 -1.74 16.34 10.85
N LEU A 101 -1.74 17.04 11.98
CA LEU A 101 -2.71 18.08 12.31
C LEU A 101 -1.96 19.42 12.37
N GLY A 102 -2.12 20.22 11.33
CA GLY A 102 -1.26 21.38 11.09
C GLY A 102 0.20 20.95 10.89
N LYS A 103 1.07 21.25 11.86
CA LYS A 103 2.51 20.92 11.87
C LYS A 103 2.86 19.79 12.84
N HIS A 104 1.88 19.29 13.58
CA HIS A 104 2.09 18.25 14.59
C HIS A 104 1.80 16.88 13.99
N GLU A 105 2.76 15.97 14.10
CA GLU A 105 2.54 14.58 13.73
C GLU A 105 1.67 13.89 14.80
N ILE A 106 0.54 13.34 14.36
CA ILE A 106 -0.43 12.64 15.20
C ILE A 106 -0.51 11.15 14.86
N THR A 107 0.36 10.63 14.00
CA THR A 107 0.39 9.24 13.51
C THR A 107 0.23 8.20 14.62
N ASN A 108 0.93 8.39 15.74
CA ASN A 108 0.96 7.45 16.87
C ASN A 108 -0.32 7.44 17.72
N GLN A 109 -1.25 8.36 17.47
CA GLN A 109 -2.57 8.38 18.12
C GLN A 109 -3.59 7.47 17.40
N PHE A 110 -3.19 6.87 16.27
CA PHE A 110 -4.03 6.05 15.41
C PHE A 110 -3.49 4.62 15.37
N SER A 111 -4.40 3.67 15.55
CA SER A 111 -4.20 2.28 15.21
C SER A 111 -4.01 2.14 13.70
N LEU A 112 -3.32 1.08 13.29
CA LEU A 112 -2.95 0.82 11.91
C LEU A 112 -3.43 -0.58 11.54
N ASP A 113 -4.07 -0.67 10.38
CA ASP A 113 -4.58 -1.91 9.81
C ASP A 113 -4.18 -2.00 8.34
N TYR A 114 -3.91 -3.23 7.90
CA TYR A 114 -3.43 -3.53 6.56
C TYR A 114 -4.21 -4.72 6.01
N THR A 115 -4.82 -4.53 4.85
CA THR A 115 -5.46 -5.61 4.11
C THR A 115 -4.90 -5.70 2.71
N SER A 116 -4.86 -6.91 2.18
CA SER A 116 -4.38 -7.21 0.83
C SER A 116 -5.35 -8.18 0.20
N GLU A 117 -5.94 -7.79 -0.92
CA GLU A 117 -6.90 -8.59 -1.65
C GLU A 117 -6.33 -9.00 -3.01
N LEU A 118 -6.64 -10.22 -3.43
CA LEU A 118 -6.24 -10.77 -4.71
C LEU A 118 -7.47 -10.95 -5.59
N SER A 119 -7.55 -10.22 -6.69
CA SER A 119 -8.66 -10.30 -7.65
C SER A 119 -8.16 -10.73 -9.04
N GLY A 120 -9.02 -11.35 -9.86
CA GLY A 120 -8.66 -11.81 -11.21
C GLY A 120 -8.33 -13.30 -11.33
N VAL A 121 -7.88 -13.72 -12.52
CA VAL A 121 -7.60 -15.13 -12.82
C VAL A 121 -6.23 -15.56 -12.30
N ILE A 122 -6.06 -16.85 -12.00
CA ILE A 122 -4.78 -17.41 -11.55
C ILE A 122 -3.67 -17.06 -12.56
N GLY A 123 -2.56 -16.50 -12.08
CA GLY A 123 -1.43 -16.03 -12.90
C GLY A 123 -1.55 -14.60 -13.46
N LEU A 124 -2.73 -13.98 -13.36
CA LEU A 124 -2.98 -12.57 -13.69
C LEU A 124 -3.82 -11.91 -12.59
N ARG A 125 -3.44 -12.15 -11.33
CA ARG A 125 -4.14 -11.55 -10.19
C ARG A 125 -3.64 -10.13 -9.97
N LEU A 126 -4.58 -9.21 -9.76
CA LEU A 126 -4.31 -7.90 -9.21
C LEU A 126 -4.19 -8.03 -7.69
N ILE A 127 -3.14 -7.46 -7.13
CA ILE A 127 -2.98 -7.31 -5.68
C ILE A 127 -3.42 -5.90 -5.33
N GLU A 128 -4.48 -5.78 -4.55
CA GLU A 128 -4.96 -4.51 -4.03
C GLU A 128 -4.64 -4.42 -2.55
N HIS A 129 -3.81 -3.45 -2.19
CA HIS A 129 -3.52 -3.15 -0.80
C HIS A 129 -4.44 -2.04 -0.30
N THR A 130 -4.88 -2.16 0.94
CA THR A 130 -5.58 -1.11 1.66
C THR A 130 -4.87 -0.90 2.98
N THR A 131 -4.46 0.33 3.24
CA THR A 131 -3.84 0.74 4.51
C THR A 131 -4.79 1.68 5.22
N ILE A 132 -5.17 1.38 6.45
CA ILE A 132 -6.11 2.19 7.23
C ILE A 132 -5.45 2.59 8.54
N ARG A 133 -5.43 3.89 8.83
CA ARG A 133 -5.20 4.40 10.17
C ARG A 133 -6.51 4.86 10.79
N TRP A 134 -6.77 4.47 12.04
CA TRP A 134 -8.02 4.81 12.70
C TRP A 134 -7.85 5.06 14.20
N SER A 135 -8.73 5.89 14.76
CA SER A 135 -8.82 6.13 16.20
C SER A 135 -10.27 6.39 16.56
N ASP A 136 -10.79 5.73 17.60
CA ASP A 136 -12.15 5.96 18.10
C ASP A 136 -12.23 7.09 19.14
N ARG A 137 -11.08 7.58 19.59
CA ARG A 137 -10.97 8.58 20.66
C ARG A 137 -10.06 9.73 20.25
N PHE A 138 -10.12 10.11 18.98
CA PHE A 138 -9.41 11.29 18.51
C PHE A 138 -10.11 12.54 19.06
N ARG A 139 -9.34 13.47 19.62
CA ARG A 139 -9.84 14.70 20.22
C ARG A 139 -8.98 15.86 19.77
N VAL A 140 -9.62 16.90 19.24
CA VAL A 140 -8.95 18.14 18.85
C VAL A 140 -9.03 19.11 20.03
N THR A 141 -7.88 19.62 20.46
CA THR A 141 -7.74 20.69 21.47
C THR A 141 -7.41 22.03 20.80
N SER A 142 -7.66 23.15 21.48
CA SER A 142 -7.30 24.52 21.05
C SER A 142 -5.82 24.73 20.71
N ASP A 143 -4.92 23.86 21.19
CA ASP A 143 -3.50 23.89 20.82
C ASP A 143 -3.29 23.71 19.30
N HIS A 144 -4.28 23.17 18.58
CA HIS A 144 -4.22 22.92 17.15
C HIS A 144 -4.72 24.09 16.28
N ASP A 145 -5.36 25.11 16.85
CA ASP A 145 -5.96 26.23 16.09
C ASP A 145 -4.91 27.26 15.62
N ASN A 146 -3.73 27.29 16.25
CA ASN A 146 -2.70 28.31 16.03
C ASN A 146 -1.66 27.96 14.95
N VAL A 147 -2.02 27.14 13.94
CA VAL A 147 -1.06 26.62 12.94
C VAL A 147 -1.21 27.23 11.55
#